data_AF-A0A1D9GSG7-F1
#
_entry.id   AF-A0A1D9GSG7-F1
#
_cell.length_a   1.000
_cell.length_b   1.000
_cell.length_c   1.000
_cell.angle_alpha   90.00
_cell.angle_beta   90.00
_cell.angle_gamma   90.00
#
_symmetry.space_group_name_H-M   'P 1'
#
loop_
_entity.id
_entity.type
_entity.pdbx_description
1 polymer ?
#
loop_
_entity_poly.entity_id
_entity_poly.type
_entity_poly.pdbx_seq_one_letter_code
_entity_poly.pdbx_strand_id
1 'polypeptide(L)'
;MSEPSAPPPPSDSDGYRYYVLDEAGRPVRVEDLTVHIKWVSGPGKAFRLEDKIPEHNVTVCTYFPGNPSPMQPGPPQFWTCIQQGTDLRIFCSPTWEEAQDKHRRVLEKARRVLPYRKMRPE
;
A
#
# COMPACT_ATOMS: atom_id res chain seq x y z
N MET A 1 -8.61 -36.78 -37.83
CA MET A 1 -9.30 -36.43 -36.58
C MET A 1 -8.56 -35.24 -36.02
N SER A 2 -9.16 -34.05 -36.07
CA SER A 2 -8.51 -32.83 -35.62
C SER A 2 -8.63 -32.73 -34.10
N GLU A 3 -7.49 -32.73 -33.43
CA GLU A 3 -7.38 -32.50 -31.99
C GLU A 3 -8.02 -31.14 -31.64
N PRO A 4 -8.88 -31.05 -30.60
CA PRO A 4 -9.44 -29.77 -30.21
C PRO A 4 -8.32 -28.92 -29.62
N SER A 5 -7.81 -27.99 -30.44
CA SER A 5 -6.88 -26.94 -30.04
C SER A 5 -7.41 -26.30 -28.77
N ALA A 6 -6.68 -26.48 -27.66
CA ALA A 6 -7.00 -25.85 -26.39
C ALA A 6 -7.24 -24.35 -26.63
N PRO A 7 -8.22 -23.72 -25.97
CA PRO A 7 -8.37 -22.27 -26.05
C PRO A 7 -7.03 -21.64 -25.70
N PRO A 8 -6.58 -20.61 -26.44
CA PRO A 8 -5.35 -19.92 -26.08
C PRO A 8 -5.46 -19.49 -24.61
N PRO A 9 -4.35 -19.54 -23.84
CA PRO A 9 -4.35 -19.00 -22.48
C PRO A 9 -4.92 -17.57 -22.55
N PRO A 10 -5.76 -17.15 -21.59
CA PRO A 10 -6.32 -15.81 -21.62
C PRO A 10 -5.17 -14.85 -21.84
N SER A 11 -5.23 -14.11 -22.94
CA SER A 11 -4.21 -13.12 -23.26
C SER A 11 -4.00 -12.28 -22.02
N ASP A 12 -2.74 -12.15 -21.60
CA ASP A 12 -2.28 -11.25 -20.54
C ASP A 12 -2.47 -9.81 -21.05
N SER A 13 -3.73 -9.46 -21.35
CA SER A 13 -4.19 -8.17 -21.80
C SER A 13 -3.97 -7.24 -20.61
N ASP A 14 -2.80 -6.64 -20.65
CA ASP A 14 -2.36 -5.47 -19.92
C ASP A 14 -3.54 -4.49 -19.76
N GLY A 15 -4.18 -4.54 -18.61
CA GLY A 15 -5.47 -3.90 -18.41
C GLY A 15 -5.84 -3.92 -16.94
N TYR A 16 -5.05 -3.20 -16.13
CA TYR A 16 -5.30 -2.90 -14.72
C TYR A 16 -5.68 -4.10 -13.83
N ARG A 17 -4.68 -4.67 -13.15
CA ARG A 17 -4.93 -5.68 -12.12
C ARG A 17 -5.37 -4.96 -10.83
N TYR A 18 -6.67 -4.97 -10.53
CA TYR A 18 -7.18 -4.44 -9.26
C TYR A 18 -7.18 -5.52 -8.19
N TYR A 19 -6.98 -5.10 -6.94
CA TYR A 19 -7.00 -5.96 -5.77
C TYR A 19 -7.84 -5.32 -4.66
N VAL A 20 -8.46 -6.20 -3.89
CA VAL A 20 -9.13 -5.89 -2.62
C VAL A 20 -8.58 -6.83 -1.55
N LEU A 21 -8.90 -6.59 -0.29
CA LEU A 21 -8.62 -7.54 0.78
C LEU A 21 -9.86 -8.37 1.10
N ASP A 22 -9.67 -9.68 1.27
CA ASP A 22 -10.69 -10.56 1.83
C ASP A 22 -10.85 -10.36 3.35
N GLU A 23 -11.75 -11.12 3.97
CA GLU A 23 -12.00 -11.07 5.42
C GLU A 23 -10.78 -11.47 6.26
N ALA A 24 -9.85 -12.24 5.68
CA ALA A 24 -8.59 -12.62 6.30
C ALA A 24 -7.46 -11.59 6.05
N GLY A 25 -7.76 -10.47 5.39
CA GLY A 25 -6.79 -9.43 5.08
C GLY A 25 -5.81 -9.80 3.96
N ARG A 26 -6.16 -10.77 3.09
CA ARG A 26 -5.30 -11.22 1.98
C ARG A 26 -5.68 -10.53 0.67
N PRO A 27 -4.69 -10.15 -0.16
CA PRO A 27 -4.96 -9.59 -1.48
C PRO A 27 -5.68 -10.57 -2.41
N VAL A 28 -6.86 -10.20 -2.89
CA VAL A 28 -7.64 -10.94 -3.89
C VAL A 28 -7.79 -10.07 -5.14
N ARG A 29 -7.45 -10.65 -6.30
CA ARG A 29 -7.58 -9.98 -7.60
C ARG A 29 -9.07 -9.85 -7.95
N VAL A 30 -9.45 -8.66 -8.43
CA VAL A 30 -10.78 -8.40 -9.00
C VAL A 30 -10.63 -7.80 -10.39
N GLU A 31 -11.51 -8.19 -11.31
CA GLU A 31 -11.53 -7.68 -12.68
C GLU A 31 -12.46 -6.47 -12.85
N ASP A 32 -13.45 -6.33 -11.97
CA ASP A 32 -14.41 -5.23 -11.99
C ASP A 32 -13.88 -4.01 -11.20
N LEU A 33 -13.59 -2.93 -11.92
CA LEU A 33 -13.19 -1.64 -11.35
C LEU A 33 -14.23 -1.10 -10.36
N THR A 34 -15.52 -1.35 -10.57
CA THR A 34 -16.60 -0.91 -9.69
C THR A 34 -16.48 -1.58 -8.32
N VAL A 35 -16.13 -2.87 -8.29
CA VAL A 35 -15.89 -3.62 -7.05
C VAL A 35 -14.70 -3.01 -6.29
N HIS A 36 -13.61 -2.74 -7.01
CA HIS A 36 -12.44 -2.08 -6.42
C HIS A 36 -12.76 -0.69 -5.86
N ILE A 37 -13.44 0.18 -6.61
CA ILE A 37 -13.82 1.53 -6.17
C ILE A 37 -14.73 1.48 -4.94
N LYS A 38 -15.74 0.60 -4.94
CA LYS A 38 -16.64 0.41 -3.79
C LYS A 38 -15.87 -0.06 -2.57
N TRP A 39 -14.92 -0.98 -2.74
CA TRP A 39 -14.08 -1.46 -1.66
C TRP A 39 -13.21 -0.33 -1.10
N VAL A 40 -12.44 0.38 -1.92
CA VAL A 40 -11.57 1.49 -1.49
C VAL A 40 -12.36 2.60 -0.78
N SER A 41 -13.59 2.88 -1.24
CA SER A 41 -14.44 3.93 -0.68
C SER A 41 -15.17 3.54 0.61
N GLY A 42 -15.29 2.23 0.88
CA GLY A 42 -15.98 1.67 2.04
C GLY A 42 -15.04 0.79 2.88
N PRO A 43 -15.09 -0.55 2.77
CA PRO A 43 -14.30 -1.47 3.59
C PRO A 43 -12.79 -1.19 3.64
N GLY A 44 -12.20 -0.77 2.52
CA GLY A 44 -10.77 -0.48 2.40
C GLY A 44 -10.29 0.66 3.29
N LYS A 45 -11.18 1.57 3.73
CA LYS A 45 -10.84 2.61 4.70
C LYS A 45 -10.45 2.05 6.07
N ALA A 46 -10.91 0.85 6.43
CA ALA A 46 -10.49 0.18 7.66
C ALA A 46 -9.00 -0.21 7.64
N PHE A 47 -8.42 -0.36 6.44
CA PHE A 47 -7.02 -0.68 6.23
C PHE A 47 -6.20 0.57 5.88
N ARG A 48 -6.46 1.66 6.60
CA ARG A 48 -5.74 2.93 6.46
C ARG A 48 -5.44 3.54 7.83
N LEU A 49 -4.21 3.95 8.02
CA LEU A 49 -3.74 4.77 9.14
C LEU A 49 -3.10 6.05 8.58
N GLU A 50 -3.29 7.17 9.26
CA GLU A 50 -2.67 8.45 8.92
C GLU A 50 -2.39 9.22 10.20
N ASP A 51 -1.12 9.50 10.45
CA ASP A 51 -0.63 10.25 11.58
C ASP A 51 0.22 11.42 11.10
N LYS A 52 -0.02 12.61 11.68
CA LYS A 52 0.69 13.83 11.34
C LYS A 52 1.52 14.29 12.51
N ILE A 53 2.74 14.74 12.21
CA ILE A 53 3.64 15.44 13.13
C ILE A 53 3.82 16.85 12.56
N PRO A 54 2.85 17.76 12.81
CA PRO A 54 2.81 19.07 12.17
C PRO A 54 4.06 19.91 12.49
N GLU A 55 4.65 19.76 13.68
CA GLU A 55 5.83 20.50 14.13
C GLU A 55 7.07 20.27 13.26
N HIS A 56 7.07 19.18 12.50
CA HIS A 56 8.17 18.77 11.65
C HIS A 56 7.78 18.58 10.18
N ASN A 57 6.55 18.98 9.82
CA ASN A 57 5.97 18.78 8.49
C ASN A 57 6.09 17.32 8.01
N VAL A 58 5.82 16.37 8.92
CA VAL A 58 5.87 14.93 8.62
C VAL A 58 4.48 14.33 8.64
N THR A 59 4.18 13.54 7.61
CA THR A 59 2.97 12.69 7.56
C THR A 59 3.41 11.25 7.41
N VAL A 60 2.92 10.37 8.28
CA VAL A 60 3.06 8.92 8.15
C VAL A 60 1.70 8.39 7.75
N CYS A 61 1.60 7.71 6.61
CA CYS A 61 0.37 7.05 6.19
C CYS A 61 0.64 5.58 5.89
N THR A 62 -0.27 4.71 6.30
CA THR A 62 -0.21 3.29 6.00
C THR A 62 -1.50 2.85 5.37
N TYR A 63 -1.45 2.19 4.22
CA TYR A 63 -2.65 1.76 3.51
C TYR A 63 -2.37 0.60 2.56
N PHE A 64 -3.43 -0.09 2.15
CA PHE A 64 -3.37 -1.03 1.03
C PHE A 64 -3.62 -0.27 -0.29
N PRO A 65 -2.66 -0.25 -1.24
CA PRO A 65 -2.78 0.54 -2.46
C PRO A 65 -3.80 -0.02 -3.45
N GLY A 66 -4.20 -1.29 -3.31
CA GLY A 66 -5.20 -1.95 -4.16
C GLY A 66 -4.77 -2.19 -5.61
N ASN A 67 -3.66 -1.59 -6.05
CA ASN A 67 -3.06 -1.80 -7.37
C ASN A 67 -1.63 -2.30 -7.20
N PRO A 68 -1.16 -3.23 -8.04
CA PRO A 68 0.21 -3.70 -7.99
C PRO A 68 1.16 -2.55 -8.33
N SER A 69 2.33 -2.56 -7.70
CA SER A 69 3.39 -1.64 -8.10
C SER A 69 3.96 -2.09 -9.44
N PRO A 70 4.20 -1.19 -10.41
CA PRO A 70 4.95 -1.54 -11.62
C PRO A 70 6.39 -1.96 -11.29
N MET A 71 6.90 -1.64 -10.10
CA MET A 71 8.26 -1.97 -9.68
C MET A 71 8.39 -3.31 -8.96
N GLN A 72 7.28 -3.96 -8.59
CA GLN A 72 7.31 -5.23 -7.85
C GLN A 72 6.36 -6.25 -8.48
N PRO A 73 6.87 -7.37 -9.02
CA PRO A 73 6.01 -8.44 -9.53
C PRO A 73 5.29 -9.13 -8.36
N GLY A 74 3.96 -9.16 -8.41
CA GLY A 74 3.13 -9.87 -7.43
C GLY A 74 1.87 -9.11 -7.00
N PRO A 75 1.09 -9.70 -6.07
CA PRO A 75 -0.02 -8.99 -5.44
C PRO A 75 0.51 -7.79 -4.65
N PRO A 76 -0.24 -6.68 -4.59
CA PRO A 76 0.14 -5.52 -3.80
C PRO A 76 0.32 -5.88 -2.33
N GLN A 77 1.27 -5.20 -1.70
CA GLN A 77 1.53 -5.25 -0.27
C GLN A 77 1.01 -3.98 0.40
N PHE A 78 0.86 -4.01 1.71
CA PHE A 78 0.57 -2.80 2.48
C PHE A 78 1.76 -1.85 2.42
N TRP A 79 1.48 -0.57 2.16
CA TRP A 79 2.48 0.47 2.11
C TRP A 79 2.43 1.28 3.40
N THR A 80 3.59 1.54 3.98
CA THR A 80 3.81 2.56 5.01
C THR A 80 4.68 3.65 4.40
N CYS A 81 4.10 4.80 4.17
CA CYS A 81 4.76 5.96 3.61
C CYS A 81 5.06 6.97 4.72
N ILE A 82 6.27 7.50 4.74
CA ILE A 82 6.62 8.69 5.53
C ILE A 82 7.02 9.80 4.56
N GLN A 83 6.30 10.91 4.64
CA GLN A 83 6.52 12.10 3.84
C GLN A 83 7.01 13.23 4.74
N GLN A 84 8.11 13.88 4.36
CA GLN A 84 8.63 15.10 4.98
C GLN A 84 8.88 16.13 3.87
N GLY A 85 7.99 17.11 3.69
CA GLY A 85 8.08 18.00 2.53
C GLY A 85 8.02 17.22 1.20
N THR A 86 9.09 17.31 0.40
CA THR A 86 9.25 16.58 -0.87
C THR A 86 9.87 15.19 -0.71
N ASP A 87 10.45 14.87 0.44
CA ASP A 87 11.02 13.55 0.70
C ASP A 87 9.91 12.55 1.01
N LEU A 88 9.81 11.51 0.18
CA LEU A 88 8.88 10.39 0.36
C LEU A 88 9.66 9.08 0.50
N ARG A 89 9.41 8.33 1.57
CA ARG A 89 9.92 6.96 1.72
C ARG A 89 8.76 6.00 1.88
N ILE A 90 8.83 4.88 1.18
CA ILE A 90 7.79 3.85 1.17
C ILE A 90 8.41 2.56 1.70
N PHE A 91 7.72 1.93 2.65
CA PHE A 91 8.06 0.62 3.18
C PHE A 91 6.90 -0.34 2.91
N CYS A 92 7.21 -1.56 2.48
CA CYS A 92 6.19 -2.56 2.20
C CYS A 92 6.08 -3.56 3.37
N SER A 93 4.86 -4.03 3.64
CA SER A 93 4.53 -5.11 4.60
C SER A 93 3.56 -6.09 3.95
N PRO A 94 3.75 -7.41 4.11
CA PRO A 94 2.88 -8.39 3.47
C PRO A 94 1.53 -8.53 4.19
N THR A 95 1.46 -8.18 5.49
CA THR A 95 0.24 -8.28 6.31
C THR A 95 -0.15 -6.93 6.92
N TRP A 96 -1.42 -6.79 7.28
CA TRP A 96 -1.91 -5.58 7.94
C TRP A 96 -1.28 -5.39 9.32
N GLU A 97 -1.15 -6.45 10.10
CA GLU A 97 -0.53 -6.42 11.42
C GLU A 97 0.92 -5.91 11.37
N GLU A 98 1.72 -6.42 10.42
CA GLU A 98 3.08 -5.91 10.20
C GLU A 98 3.09 -4.47 9.68
N ALA A 99 2.07 -4.06 8.90
CA ALA A 99 1.94 -2.68 8.46
C ALA A 99 1.63 -1.73 9.64
N GLN A 100 0.79 -2.15 10.59
CA GLN A 100 0.47 -1.39 11.79
C GLN A 100 1.67 -1.28 12.74
N ASP A 101 2.39 -2.38 12.98
CA ASP A 101 3.62 -2.34 13.78
C ASP A 101 4.67 -1.44 13.12
N LYS A 102 4.86 -1.57 11.80
CA LYS A 102 5.79 -0.73 11.04
C LYS A 102 5.38 0.74 11.07
N HIS A 103 4.10 1.05 10.95
CA HIS A 103 3.56 2.41 11.10
C HIS A 103 3.96 3.01 12.45
N ARG A 104 3.69 2.27 13.54
CA ARG A 104 4.02 2.69 14.91
C ARG A 104 5.52 2.97 15.05
N ARG A 105 6.38 2.04 14.61
CA ARG A 105 7.83 2.19 14.67
C ARG A 105 8.34 3.39 13.86
N VAL A 106 7.79 3.62 12.67
CA VAL A 106 8.14 4.77 11.83
C VAL A 106 7.72 6.07 12.50
N LEU A 107 6.51 6.12 13.06
CA LEU A 107 5.99 7.28 13.78
C LEU A 107 6.83 7.61 15.02
N GLU A 108 7.13 6.62 15.85
CA GLU A 108 7.99 6.77 17.03
C GLU A 108 9.39 7.24 16.65
N LYS A 109 9.97 6.64 15.61
CA LYS A 109 11.28 7.05 15.09
C LYS A 109 11.25 8.48 14.56
N ALA A 110 10.21 8.87 13.84
CA ALA A 110 10.03 10.24 13.36
C ALA A 110 9.98 11.21 14.55
N ARG A 111 9.13 10.95 15.56
CA ARG A 111 9.03 11.77 16.76
C ARG A 111 10.35 11.88 17.53
N ARG A 112 11.17 10.84 17.54
CA ARG A 112 12.46 10.83 18.25
C ARG A 112 13.60 11.53 17.48
N VAL A 113 13.68 11.34 16.17
CA VAL A 113 14.84 11.78 15.36
C VAL A 113 14.69 13.22 14.88
N LEU A 114 13.47 13.66 14.61
CA LEU A 114 13.18 15.00 14.12
C LEU A 114 13.54 16.15 15.09
N PRO A 115 13.36 16.04 16.43
CA PRO A 115 13.85 17.07 17.35
C PRO A 115 15.39 17.20 17.33
N TYR A 116 16.13 16.12 17.09
CA TYR A 116 17.59 16.15 16.99
C TYR A 116 18.12 16.84 15.74
N ARG A 117 17.34 16.84 14.64
CA ARG A 117 17.77 17.45 13.37
C ARG A 117 17.60 18.98 13.35
N LYS A 118 16.69 19.53 14.17
CA LYS A 118 16.54 21.00 14.37
C LYS A 118 17.68 21.62 15.21
N MET A 119 18.46 20.80 15.93
CA MET A 119 19.53 21.27 16.83
C MET A 119 20.94 21.22 16.24
N ARG A 120 21.11 20.83 14.97
CA ARG A 120 22.41 21.00 14.29
C ARG A 120 22.41 22.34 13.54
N PRO A 121 23.10 23.38 14.02
CA PRO A 121 23.53 24.45 13.14
C PRO A 121 24.51 23.85 12.12
N GLU A 122 24.34 24.20 10.86
CA GLU A 122 25.38 24.01 9.83
C GLU A 122 26.63 24.81 10.18
#